data_AF-A0A455SPJ5-F1
#
_entry.id   AF-A0A455SPJ5-F1
#
_cell.length_a   1.000
_cell.length_b   1.000
_cell.length_c   1.000
_cell.angle_alpha   90.00
_cell.angle_beta   90.00
_cell.angle_gamma   90.00
#
_symmetry.space_group_name_H-M   'P 1'
#
loop_
_entity.id
_entity.type
_entity.pdbx_description
1 polymer ?
#
loop_
_entity_poly.entity_id
_entity_poly.type
_entity_poly.pdbx_seq_one_letter_code
_entity_poly.pdbx_strand_id
1 'polypeptide(L)'
;MQHHPKGMYLPITEAKWFLIAREFDESAKSAKTALKAAREKYSMQGVEEVKSLYFILNKLDPTNPYIRNLGVELGIYGKGAVASE
;
A
#
# COMPACT_ATOMS: atom_id res chain seq x y z
N MET A 1 14.81 -9.72 -17.41
CA MET A 1 14.92 -9.97 -15.95
C MET A 1 14.68 -8.64 -15.26
N GLN A 2 13.53 -8.48 -14.59
CA GLN A 2 13.20 -7.23 -13.92
C GLN A 2 14.05 -7.12 -12.65
N HIS A 3 14.98 -6.18 -12.63
CA HIS A 3 15.78 -5.87 -11.45
C HIS A 3 14.88 -5.14 -10.44
N HIS A 4 14.19 -5.87 -9.57
CA HIS A 4 13.52 -5.24 -8.44
C HIS A 4 14.56 -4.80 -7.41
N PRO A 5 14.52 -3.53 -6.96
CA PRO A 5 15.48 -3.04 -6.00
C PRO A 5 15.27 -3.71 -4.63
N LYS A 6 16.26 -4.48 -4.18
CA LYS A 6 16.27 -5.36 -2.99
C LYS A 6 15.58 -4.82 -1.72
N GLY A 7 15.52 -3.51 -1.51
CA GLY A 7 14.89 -2.91 -0.32
C GLY A 7 13.36 -2.73 -0.36
N MET A 8 12.70 -2.81 -1.52
CA MET A 8 11.23 -2.67 -1.59
C MET A 8 10.51 -3.95 -1.12
N TYR A 9 11.16 -5.10 -1.30
CA TYR A 9 10.56 -6.40 -1.08
C TYR A 9 10.34 -6.72 0.40
N LEU A 10 11.17 -6.17 1.30
CA LEU A 10 11.05 -6.45 2.73
C LEU A 10 9.78 -5.84 3.34
N PRO A 11 9.52 -4.51 3.21
CA PRO A 11 8.31 -3.93 3.81
C PRO A 11 7.01 -4.46 3.18
N ILE A 12 6.96 -4.71 1.88
CA ILE A 12 5.77 -5.31 1.26
C ILE A 12 5.54 -6.76 1.74
N THR A 13 6.62 -7.50 2.00
CA THR A 13 6.54 -8.86 2.55
C THR A 13 6.04 -8.83 3.99
N GLU A 14 6.58 -7.97 4.83
CA GLU A 14 6.11 -7.75 6.21
C GLU A 14 4.63 -7.36 6.25
N ALA A 15 4.21 -6.42 5.39
CA ALA A 15 2.81 -6.01 5.33
C ALA A 15 1.87 -7.18 4.99
N LYS A 16 2.29 -8.09 4.10
CA LYS A 16 1.57 -9.32 3.76
C LYS A 16 1.55 -10.32 4.93
N TRP A 17 2.64 -10.45 5.68
CA TRP A 17 2.68 -11.30 6.88
C TRP A 17 1.71 -10.83 7.95
N PHE A 18 1.72 -9.53 8.26
CA PHE A 18 0.75 -8.94 9.18
C PHE A 18 -0.69 -9.14 8.70
N LEU A 19 -0.92 -9.07 7.39
CA LEU A 19 -2.25 -9.25 6.83
C LEU A 19 -2.75 -10.69 7.05
N ILE A 20 -1.88 -11.69 6.83
CA ILE A 20 -2.17 -13.09 7.10
C ILE A 20 -2.47 -13.32 8.59
N ALA A 21 -1.71 -12.65 9.47
CA ALA A 21 -1.94 -12.66 10.92
C ALA A 21 -3.18 -11.84 11.36
N ARG A 22 -3.86 -11.17 10.42
CA ARG A 22 -5.00 -10.26 10.65
C ARG A 22 -4.64 -9.01 11.48
N GLU A 23 -3.38 -8.60 11.44
CA GLU A 23 -2.87 -7.39 12.08
C GLU A 23 -2.93 -6.20 11.10
N PHE A 24 -4.13 -5.69 10.84
CA PHE A 24 -4.38 -4.71 9.78
C PHE A 24 -3.65 -3.37 9.97
N ASP A 25 -3.49 -2.92 11.22
CA ASP A 25 -2.74 -1.71 11.55
C ASP A 25 -1.27 -1.83 11.11
N GLU A 26 -0.63 -2.94 11.47
CA GLU A 26 0.77 -3.20 11.14
C GLU A 26 0.96 -3.45 9.64
N SER A 27 -0.01 -4.11 8.99
CA SER A 27 -0.06 -4.17 7.52
C SER A 27 -0.07 -2.80 6.89
N ALA A 28 -0.93 -1.90 7.34
CA ALA A 28 -1.05 -0.57 6.78
C ALA A 28 0.22 0.28 7.01
N LYS A 29 0.82 0.19 8.20
CA LYS A 29 2.09 0.87 8.53
C LYS A 29 3.23 0.37 7.65
N SER A 30 3.40 -0.95 7.53
CA SER A 30 4.48 -1.51 6.72
C SER A 30 4.26 -1.25 5.22
N ALA A 31 3.01 -1.30 4.74
CA ALA A 31 2.65 -0.89 3.38
C ALA A 31 2.97 0.59 3.09
N LYS A 32 2.77 1.48 4.07
CA LYS A 32 3.16 2.89 3.94
C LYS A 32 4.68 3.05 3.80
N THR A 33 5.47 2.29 4.58
CA THR A 33 6.93 2.25 4.43
C THR A 33 7.32 1.73 3.04
N ALA A 34 6.65 0.68 2.54
CA ALA A 34 6.85 0.17 1.19
C ALA A 34 6.57 1.23 0.11
N LEU A 35 5.48 2.01 0.26
CA LEU A 35 5.12 3.09 -0.67
C LEU A 35 6.20 4.17 -0.72
N LYS A 36 6.70 4.59 0.44
CA LYS A 36 7.79 5.57 0.53
C LYS A 36 9.03 5.06 -0.23
N ALA A 37 9.45 3.83 0.05
CA ALA A 37 10.60 3.22 -0.61
C ALA A 37 10.40 3.05 -2.13
N ALA A 38 9.18 2.72 -2.57
CA ALA A 38 8.85 2.62 -3.99
C ALA A 38 8.96 3.97 -4.69
N ARG A 39 8.44 5.04 -4.08
CA ARG A 39 8.54 6.42 -4.61
C ARG A 39 9.97 6.93 -4.67
N GLU A 40 10.75 6.75 -3.60
CA GLU A 40 12.16 7.13 -3.54
C GLU A 40 12.99 6.46 -4.65
N LYS A 41 12.58 5.26 -5.07
CA LYS A 41 13.23 4.48 -6.12
C LYS A 41 12.57 4.62 -7.48
N TYR A 42 11.57 5.50 -7.63
CA TYR A 42 10.77 5.66 -8.84
C TYR A 42 10.19 4.35 -9.38
N SER A 43 9.85 3.42 -8.48
CA SER A 43 9.32 2.09 -8.81
C SER A 43 7.81 2.14 -8.99
N MET A 44 7.36 2.23 -10.24
CA MET A 44 5.93 2.18 -10.58
C MET A 44 5.27 0.88 -10.14
N GLN A 45 5.96 -0.25 -10.33
CA GLN A 45 5.47 -1.55 -9.87
C GLN A 45 5.28 -1.60 -8.36
N GLY A 46 6.20 -1.01 -7.59
CA GLY A 46 6.07 -0.96 -6.14
C GLY A 46 4.86 -0.17 -5.68
N VAL A 47 4.56 0.93 -6.36
CA VAL A 47 3.36 1.72 -6.07
C VAL A 47 2.10 0.89 -6.36
N GLU A 48 2.04 0.17 -7.49
CA GLU A 48 0.88 -0.67 -7.83
C GLU A 48 0.72 -1.88 -6.91
N GLU A 49 1.82 -2.47 -6.43
CA GLU A 49 1.77 -3.54 -5.42
C GLU A 49 1.20 -3.03 -4.10
N VAL A 50 1.64 -1.86 -3.63
CA VAL A 50 1.08 -1.24 -2.40
C VAL A 50 -0.38 -0.84 -2.59
N LYS A 51 -0.75 -0.33 -3.77
CA LYS A 51 -2.13 0.01 -4.10
C LYS A 51 -3.04 -1.21 -4.07
N SER A 52 -2.58 -2.34 -4.62
CA SER A 52 -3.31 -3.61 -4.56
C SER A 52 -3.50 -4.06 -3.12
N LEU A 53 -2.45 -3.96 -2.29
CA LEU A 53 -2.53 -4.28 -0.86
C LEU A 53 -3.51 -3.36 -0.10
N TYR A 54 -3.52 -2.07 -0.41
CA TYR A 54 -4.48 -1.12 0.14
C TYR A 54 -5.93 -1.55 -0.13
N PHE A 55 -6.28 -1.95 -1.35
CA PHE A 55 -7.65 -2.36 -1.66
C PHE A 55 -8.08 -3.61 -0.88
N ILE A 56 -7.16 -4.56 -0.66
CA ILE A 56 -7.42 -5.73 0.16
C ILE A 56 -7.67 -5.31 1.62
N LEU A 57 -6.79 -4.51 2.19
CA LEU A 57 -6.92 -4.00 3.56
C LEU A 57 -8.21 -3.19 3.74
N ASN A 58 -8.52 -2.28 2.83
CA ASN A 58 -9.71 -1.45 2.89
C ASN A 58 -11.01 -2.25 2.74
N LYS A 59 -11.00 -3.39 2.02
CA LYS A 59 -12.14 -4.30 1.95
C LYS A 59 -12.36 -5.03 3.29
N LEU A 60 -11.27 -5.35 4.00
CA LEU A 60 -11.31 -6.08 5.27
C LEU A 60 -11.66 -5.19 6.46
N ASP A 61 -11.11 -3.98 6.50
CA ASP A 61 -11.39 -2.98 7.55
C ASP A 61 -11.37 -1.54 6.97
N PRO A 62 -12.49 -1.09 6.37
CA PRO A 62 -12.61 0.24 5.76
C PRO A 62 -12.65 1.38 6.78
N THR A 63 -12.84 1.09 8.07
CA THR A 63 -12.91 2.09 9.14
C THR A 63 -11.57 2.38 9.77
N ASN A 64 -10.56 1.54 9.49
CA ASN A 64 -9.24 1.66 10.04
C ASN A 64 -8.55 2.99 9.66
N PRO A 65 -8.08 3.79 10.64
CA PRO A 65 -7.44 5.06 10.36
C PRO A 65 -6.11 4.92 9.61
N TYR A 66 -5.34 3.85 9.85
CA TYR A 66 -4.06 3.62 9.17
C TYR A 66 -4.26 3.23 7.71
N ILE A 67 -5.27 2.38 7.42
CA ILE A 67 -5.61 2.01 6.04
C ILE A 67 -6.10 3.23 5.26
N ARG A 68 -6.98 4.04 5.86
CA ARG A 68 -7.44 5.30 5.24
C ARG A 68 -6.28 6.25 4.97
N ASN A 69 -5.36 6.40 5.92
CA ASN A 69 -4.16 7.21 5.73
C ASN A 69 -3.31 6.70 4.55
N LEU A 70 -3.13 5.38 4.41
CA LEU A 70 -2.45 4.79 3.26
C LEU A 70 -3.16 5.17 1.94
N GLY A 71 -4.50 5.17 1.90
CA GLY A 71 -5.27 5.60 0.74
C GLY A 71 -5.07 7.08 0.38
N VAL A 72 -4.93 7.96 1.39
CA VAL A 72 -4.57 9.38 1.18
C VAL A 72 -3.18 9.49 0.58
N GLU A 73 -2.20 8.77 1.14
CA GLU A 73 -0.83 8.76 0.63
C GLU A 73 -0.76 8.24 -0.80
N LEU A 74 -1.59 7.27 -1.18
CA LEU A 74 -1.71 6.75 -2.54
C LEU A 74 -2.43 7.72 -3.50
N GLY A 75 -2.99 8.83 -3.00
CA GLY A 75 -3.71 9.80 -3.83
C GLY A 75 -5.11 9.35 -4.25
N ILE A 76 -5.66 8.29 -3.64
CA ILE A 76 -6.97 7.71 -4.02
C ILE A 76 -8.12 8.70 -3.74
N TYR A 77 -7.95 9.58 -2.75
CA TYR A 77 -8.95 10.55 -2.33
C TYR A 77 -8.72 11.98 -2.88
N GLY A 78 -7.72 12.19 -3.73
CA GLY A 78 -7.37 13.52 -4.28
C GLY A 78 -7.79 13.71 -5.74
N LYS A 79 -8.42 14.86 -6.05
CA LYS A 79 -8.84 15.39 -7.38
C LYS A 79 -8.65 14.44 -8.57
N GLY A 80 -9.68 13.65 -8.86
CA GLY A 80 -9.70 12.77 -10.04
C GLY A 80 -10.74 11.66 -10.00
N ALA A 81 -11.30 11.34 -8.82
CA ALA A 81 -12.51 10.52 -8.71
C ALA A 81 -13.76 11.32 -9.10
N VAL A 82 -13.76 11.85 -10.33
CA VAL A 82 -15.02 12.17 -11.01
C VAL A 82 -15.60 10.82 -11.38
N ALA A 83 -16.83 10.60 -10.93
CA ALA A 83 -17.64 9.46 -11.31
C ALA A 83 -17.56 9.26 -12.82
N SER A 84 -17.07 8.10 -13.25
CA SER A 84 -17.53 7.55 -14.52
C SER A 84 -18.98 7.11 -14.30
N GLU A 85 -19.84 7.73 -15.10
CA GLU A 85 -21.29 7.58 -15.17
C GLU A 85 -21.78 6.12 -15.29
#